data_AF-A0A2W7ICA2-F1
#
_entry.id   AF-A0A2W7ICA2-F1
#
_cell.length_a   1.000
_cell.length_b   1.000
_cell.length_c   1.000
_cell.angle_alpha   90.00
_cell.angle_beta   90.00
_cell.angle_gamma   90.00
#
_symmetry.space_group_name_H-M   'P 1'
#
loop_
_entity.id
_entity.type
_entity.pdbx_description
1 polymer ?
#
loop_
_entity_poly.entity_id
_entity_poly.type
_entity_poly.pdbx_seq_one_letter_code
_entity_poly.pdbx_strand_id
1 'polypeptide(L)'
;MQGNTNFLIIIFLASLFYFYKEYESNKEILAKIKFGKSLFFLQSVVAMLVLFLINMKLISLIVLIILIPFLAMNLWLNYEMYKQNGSIQRIIYSACIYFMIVIIFVNLH
;
A
#
# COMPACT_ATOMS: atom_id res chain seq x y z
N MET A 1 2.81 -28.37 -2.26
CA MET A 1 3.20 -27.02 -2.74
C MET A 1 2.05 -26.25 -3.42
N GLN A 2 1.04 -26.89 -3.99
CA GLN A 2 -0.08 -26.24 -4.70
C GLN A 2 -1.02 -25.40 -3.82
N GLY A 3 -1.15 -25.74 -2.53
CA GLY A 3 -1.97 -24.97 -1.58
C GLY A 3 -1.46 -23.56 -1.30
N ASN A 4 -0.14 -23.33 -1.37
CA ASN A 4 0.46 -22.02 -1.11
C ASN A 4 0.23 -21.05 -2.28
N THR A 5 0.27 -21.57 -3.51
CA THR A 5 0.03 -20.78 -4.73
C THR A 5 -1.43 -20.34 -4.83
N ASN A 6 -2.38 -21.22 -4.53
CA ASN A 6 -3.81 -20.88 -4.55
C ASN A 6 -4.14 -19.82 -3.49
N PHE A 7 -3.56 -19.94 -2.29
CA PHE A 7 -3.71 -18.95 -1.24
C PHE A 7 -3.17 -17.56 -1.64
N LEU A 8 -2.01 -17.52 -2.31
CA LEU A 8 -1.43 -16.27 -2.82
C LEU A 8 -2.28 -15.63 -3.91
N ILE A 9 -2.84 -16.42 -4.82
CA ILE A 9 -3.76 -15.93 -5.85
C ILE A 9 -5.01 -15.32 -5.20
N ILE A 10 -5.55 -15.95 -4.15
CA ILE A 10 -6.69 -15.43 -3.40
C ILE A 10 -6.35 -14.09 -2.73
N ILE A 11 -5.20 -13.98 -2.06
CA ILE A 11 -4.75 -12.72 -1.44
C ILE A 11 -4.56 -11.64 -2.51
N PHE A 12 -3.97 -11.98 -3.65
CA PHE A 12 -3.74 -11.04 -4.74
C PHE A 12 -5.06 -10.52 -5.33
N LEU A 13 -6.02 -11.40 -5.58
CA LEU A 13 -7.36 -11.04 -6.06
C LEU A 13 -8.11 -10.21 -5.01
N ALA A 14 -8.07 -10.59 -3.73
CA ALA A 14 -8.68 -9.82 -2.64
C ALA A 14 -8.08 -8.40 -2.56
N SER A 15 -6.76 -8.29 -2.73
CA SER A 15 -6.05 -7.00 -2.75
C SER A 15 -6.48 -6.13 -3.93
N LEU A 16 -6.61 -6.72 -5.12
CA LEU A 16 -7.13 -6.02 -6.31
C LEU A 16 -8.56 -5.52 -6.09
N PHE A 17 -9.45 -6.37 -5.58
CA PHE A 17 -10.83 -5.98 -5.27
C PHE A 17 -10.89 -4.87 -4.22
N TYR A 18 -10.06 -4.95 -3.19
CA TYR A 18 -9.94 -3.90 -2.17
C TYR A 18 -9.52 -2.57 -2.80
N PHE A 19 -8.43 -2.54 -3.58
CA PHE A 19 -7.97 -1.31 -4.23
C PHE A 19 -8.98 -0.74 -5.21
N TYR A 20 -9.70 -1.59 -5.95
CA TYR A 20 -10.76 -1.16 -6.84
C TYR A 20 -11.92 -0.50 -6.08
N LYS A 21 -12.40 -1.15 -5.02
CA LYS A 21 -13.48 -0.61 -4.17
C LYS A 21 -13.06 0.72 -3.54
N GLU A 22 -11.84 0.78 -3.04
CA GLU A 22 -11.27 1.95 -2.40
C GLU A 22 -11.09 3.11 -3.40
N TYR A 23 -10.68 2.81 -4.63
CA TYR A 23 -10.61 3.79 -5.72
C TYR A 23 -11.99 4.39 -6.02
N GLU A 24 -13.00 3.54 -6.27
CA GLU A 24 -14.35 4.01 -6.59
C GLU A 24 -14.94 4.84 -5.46
N SER A 25 -14.78 4.43 -4.20
CA SER A 25 -15.26 5.18 -3.03
C SER A 25 -14.60 6.56 -2.86
N ASN A 26 -13.41 6.77 -3.43
CA ASN A 26 -12.64 8.01 -3.26
C ASN A 26 -12.40 8.76 -4.58
N LYS A 27 -13.01 8.31 -5.68
CA LYS A 27 -12.72 8.75 -7.04
C LYS A 27 -12.91 10.26 -7.24
N GLU A 28 -13.94 10.82 -6.62
CA GLU A 28 -14.22 12.27 -6.69
C GLU A 28 -13.16 13.09 -5.97
N ILE A 29 -12.70 12.64 -4.80
CA ILE A 29 -11.64 13.31 -4.02
C ILE A 29 -10.30 13.19 -4.75
N LEU A 30 -9.99 12.00 -5.25
CA LEU A 30 -8.77 11.74 -6.03
C LEU A 30 -8.72 12.57 -7.32
N ALA A 31 -9.87 12.95 -7.88
CA ALA A 31 -9.94 13.85 -9.03
C ALA A 31 -9.62 15.31 -8.68
N LYS A 32 -9.84 15.74 -7.43
CA LYS A 32 -9.51 17.08 -6.93
C LYS A 32 -8.03 17.24 -6.58
N ILE A 33 -7.33 16.14 -6.31
CA ILE A 33 -5.91 16.14 -5.95
C ILE A 33 -5.06 16.09 -7.22
N LYS A 34 -4.03 16.95 -7.29
CA LYS A 34 -3.08 16.96 -8.42
C LYS A 34 -2.37 15.61 -8.51
N PHE A 35 -2.52 14.92 -9.65
CA PHE A 35 -2.05 13.54 -9.86
C PHE A 35 -2.69 12.48 -8.94
N GLY A 36 -3.77 12.78 -8.21
CA GLY A 36 -4.32 11.88 -7.19
C GLY A 36 -4.65 10.48 -7.69
N LYS A 37 -5.28 10.36 -8.87
CA LYS A 37 -5.58 9.08 -9.51
C LYS A 37 -4.32 8.27 -9.84
N SER A 38 -3.32 8.92 -10.43
CA SER A 38 -2.05 8.27 -10.81
C SER A 38 -1.24 7.86 -9.58
N LEU A 39 -1.22 8.70 -8.54
CA LEU A 39 -0.54 8.42 -7.28
C LEU A 39 -1.21 7.27 -6.53
N PHE A 40 -2.56 7.23 -6.51
CA PHE A 40 -3.31 6.11 -5.93
C PHE A 40 -2.99 4.80 -6.64
N PHE A 41 -2.99 4.81 -7.97
CA PHE A 41 -2.63 3.63 -8.76
C PHE A 41 -1.19 3.15 -8.47
N LEU A 42 -0.23 4.07 -8.51
CA LEU A 42 1.17 3.74 -8.24
C LEU A 42 1.35 3.17 -6.82
N GLN A 43 0.67 3.74 -5.83
CA GLN A 43 0.64 3.24 -4.46
C GLN A 43 0.09 1.81 -4.37
N SER A 44 -1.02 1.50 -5.06
CA SER A 44 -1.59 0.15 -5.09
C SER A 44 -0.63 -0.86 -5.72
N VAL A 45 0.03 -0.51 -6.82
CA VAL A 45 1.03 -1.37 -7.48
C VAL A 45 2.21 -1.64 -6.56
N VAL A 46 2.74 -0.60 -5.90
CA VAL A 46 3.87 -0.73 -4.97
C VAL A 46 3.48 -1.58 -3.76
N ALA A 47 2.27 -1.40 -3.22
CA ALA A 47 1.79 -2.21 -2.11
C ALA A 47 1.73 -3.71 -2.46
N MET A 48 1.23 -4.07 -3.65
CA MET A 48 1.25 -5.46 -4.12
C MET A 48 2.68 -6.01 -4.27
N LEU A 49 3.58 -5.18 -4.83
CA LEU A 49 4.98 -5.56 -5.01
C LEU A 49 5.66 -5.81 -3.67
N VAL A 50 5.41 -4.98 -2.66
CA VAL A 50 5.92 -5.18 -1.30
C VAL A 50 5.40 -6.47 -0.70
N LEU A 51 4.10 -6.75 -0.79
CA LEU A 51 3.52 -8.01 -0.30
C LEU A 51 4.14 -9.23 -0.97
N PHE A 52 4.36 -9.16 -2.28
CA PHE A 52 5.05 -10.21 -3.03
C PHE A 52 6.49 -10.42 -2.54
N LEU A 53 7.25 -9.34 -2.32
CA LEU A 53 8.62 -9.40 -1.82
C LEU A 53 8.71 -9.94 -0.38
N ILE A 54 7.78 -9.53 0.51
CA ILE A 54 7.66 -10.10 1.87
C ILE A 54 7.47 -11.62 1.78
N ASN A 55 6.51 -12.06 0.97
CA ASN A 55 6.17 -13.47 0.84
C ASN A 55 7.33 -14.31 0.29
N MET A 56 8.07 -13.77 -0.68
CA MET A 56 9.25 -14.44 -1.23
C MET A 56 10.48 -14.35 -0.30
N LYS A 57 10.37 -13.67 0.85
CA LYS A 57 11.49 -13.36 1.76
C LYS A 57 12.66 -12.69 1.04
N LEU A 58 12.37 -11.91 0.00
CA LEU A 58 13.36 -11.16 -0.79
C LEU A 58 13.51 -9.71 -0.32
N ILE A 59 12.94 -9.39 0.84
CA ILE A 59 13.10 -8.07 1.44
C ILE A 59 14.52 -7.94 1.98
N SER A 60 15.23 -6.95 1.43
CA SER A 60 16.57 -6.55 1.86
C SER A 60 16.57 -5.08 2.29
N LEU A 61 17.62 -4.63 2.96
CA LEU A 61 17.80 -3.21 3.32
C LEU A 61 17.66 -2.29 2.11
N ILE A 62 18.18 -2.71 0.94
CA ILE A 62 18.12 -1.96 -0.31
C ILE A 62 16.66 -1.79 -0.76
N VAL A 63 15.85 -2.85 -0.67
CA VAL A 63 14.41 -2.77 -0.96
C VAL A 63 13.73 -1.79 -0.02
N LEU A 64 14.07 -1.81 1.27
CA LEU A 64 13.50 -0.88 2.25
C LEU A 64 13.83 0.59 1.92
N ILE A 65 15.07 0.86 1.52
CA ILE A 65 15.52 2.21 1.11
C ILE A 65 14.77 2.69 -0.13
N ILE A 66 14.59 1.81 -1.12
CA ILE A 66 13.82 2.11 -2.34
C ILE A 66 12.35 2.42 -2.02
N LEU A 67 11.79 1.88 -0.94
CA LEU A 67 10.41 2.13 -0.52
C LEU A 67 10.20 3.48 0.19
N ILE A 68 11.25 4.12 0.70
CA ILE A 68 11.18 5.43 1.39
C ILE A 68 10.49 6.52 0.55
N PRO A 69 10.84 6.74 -0.73
CA PRO A 69 10.12 7.72 -1.55
C PRO A 69 8.63 7.38 -1.74
N PHE A 70 8.29 6.09 -1.82
CA PHE A 70 6.89 5.65 -1.93
C PHE A 70 6.11 5.82 -0.63
N LEU A 71 6.78 5.63 0.52
CA LEU A 71 6.25 5.95 1.85
C LEU A 71 5.89 7.43 1.94
N ALA A 72 6.81 8.32 1.57
CA ALA A 72 6.57 9.76 1.57
C ALA A 72 5.42 10.16 0.64
N MET A 73 5.37 9.56 -0.55
CA MET A 73 4.30 9.80 -1.52
C MET A 73 2.91 9.37 -0.98
N ASN A 74 2.84 8.21 -0.33
CA ASN A 74 1.62 7.68 0.26
C ASN A 74 1.14 8.52 1.46
N LEU A 75 2.07 8.97 2.31
CA LEU A 75 1.75 9.89 3.40
C LEU A 75 1.20 11.22 2.86
N TRP A 76 1.83 11.77 1.82
CA TRP A 76 1.35 13.00 1.17
C TRP A 76 -0.05 12.83 0.57
N LEU A 77 -0.29 11.74 -0.17
CA LEU A 77 -1.60 11.47 -0.75
C LEU A 77 -2.68 11.32 0.32
N ASN A 78 -2.40 10.58 1.41
CA ASN A 78 -3.33 10.44 2.51
C ASN A 78 -3.58 11.75 3.25
N TYR A 79 -2.57 12.62 3.36
CA TYR A 79 -2.73 13.96 3.92
C TYR A 79 -3.62 14.85 3.05
N GLU A 80 -3.42 14.86 1.73
CA GLU A 80 -4.27 15.59 0.79
C GLU A 80 -5.71 15.07 0.80
N MET A 81 -5.90 13.76 0.91
CA MET A 81 -7.22 13.16 1.07
C MET A 81 -7.86 13.49 2.42
N TYR A 82 -7.08 13.52 3.50
CA TYR A 82 -7.55 13.97 4.82
C TYR A 82 -8.03 15.42 4.77
N LYS A 83 -7.29 16.31 4.09
CA LYS A 83 -7.69 17.72 3.94
C LYS A 83 -9.06 17.88 3.26
N GLN A 84 -9.44 16.94 2.39
CA GLN A 84 -10.71 16.96 1.67
C GLN A 84 -11.85 16.24 2.42
N ASN A 85 -11.56 15.13 3.10
CA ASN A 85 -12.58 14.27 3.73
C ASN A 85 -12.66 14.36 5.26
N GLY A 86 -11.68 14.97 5.93
CA GLY A 86 -11.58 15.06 7.39
C GLY A 86 -11.34 13.72 8.11
N SER A 87 -11.24 12.60 7.41
CA SER A 87 -11.05 11.28 8.03
C SER A 87 -9.58 10.94 8.27
N ILE A 88 -9.20 10.83 9.55
CA ILE A 88 -7.84 10.45 10.00
C ILE A 88 -7.59 8.94 9.85
N GLN A 89 -8.65 8.13 9.72
CA GLN A 89 -8.57 6.67 9.74
C GLN A 89 -7.55 6.13 8.73
N ARG A 90 -7.53 6.65 7.50
CA ARG A 90 -6.58 6.23 6.46
C ARG A 90 -5.11 6.47 6.83
N ILE A 91 -4.82 7.58 7.52
CA ILE A 91 -3.46 7.91 7.97
C ILE A 91 -3.03 6.89 9.03
N ILE A 92 -3.91 6.59 9.99
CA ILE A 92 -3.65 5.60 11.05
C ILE A 92 -3.42 4.22 10.44
N TYR A 93 -4.30 3.77 9.54
CA TYR A 93 -4.14 2.47 8.87
C TYR A 93 -2.83 2.38 8.09
N SER A 94 -2.46 3.44 7.35
CA SER A 94 -1.20 3.48 6.61
C SER A 94 0.00 3.38 7.56
N ALA A 95 -0.01 4.15 8.66
CA ALA A 95 1.04 4.10 9.68
C ALA A 95 1.18 2.71 10.34
N CYS A 96 0.06 2.05 10.67
CA CYS A 96 0.07 0.70 11.22
C CYS A 96 0.69 -0.32 10.24
N ILE A 97 0.34 -0.26 8.96
CA ILE A 97 0.90 -1.15 7.93
C ILE A 97 2.42 -0.96 7.85
N TYR A 98 2.91 0.28 7.86
CA TYR A 98 4.34 0.53 7.82
C TYR A 98 5.07 0.04 9.05
N PHE A 99 4.48 0.22 10.22
CA PHE A 99 5.03 -0.32 11.45
C PHE A 99 5.14 -1.86 11.40
N MET A 100 4.12 -2.55 10.86
CA MET A 100 4.16 -3.99 10.65
C MET A 100 5.27 -4.41 9.66
N ILE A 101 5.46 -3.67 8.55
CA ILE A 101 6.54 -3.96 7.58
C ILE A 101 7.92 -3.84 8.26
N VAL A 102 8.11 -2.82 9.09
CA VAL A 102 9.36 -2.64 9.84
C VAL A 102 9.59 -3.78 10.84
N ILE A 103 8.56 -4.20 11.59
CA ILE A 103 8.65 -5.33 12.51
C ILE A 103 9.00 -6.62 11.76
N ILE A 104 8.35 -6.88 10.63
CA ILE A 104 8.62 -8.07 9.81
C ILE A 104 10.06 -8.04 9.31
N PHE A 105 10.56 -6.88 8.88
CA PHE A 105 11.95 -6.72 8.46
C PHE A 105 12.94 -7.03 9.60
N VAL A 106 12.72 -6.45 10.79
CA VAL A 106 13.58 -6.68 11.96
C VAL A 106 13.55 -8.14 12.41
N ASN A 107 12.42 -8.84 12.31
CA ASN A 107 12.32 -10.26 12.71
C ASN A 107 12.82 -11.24 11.64
N LEU A 108 12.93 -10.82 10.37
CA LEU A 108 13.49 -11.64 9.29
C LEU A 108 15.02 -11.61 9.26
N HIS A 109 15.65 -10.70 10.00
CA HIS A 109 17.09 -10.47 10.04
C HIS A 109 17.66 -10.71 11.44
#